data_AF-A0A1H7VYQ4-F1
#
_entry.id   AF-A0A1H7VYQ4-F1
#
_cell.length_a   1.000
_cell.length_b   1.000
_cell.length_c   1.000
_cell.angle_alpha   90.00
_cell.angle_beta   90.00
_cell.angle_gamma   90.00
#
_symmetry.space_group_name_H-M   'P 1'
#
loop_
_entity.id
_entity.type
_entity.pdbx_description
1 polymer ?
#
loop_
_entity_poly.entity_id
_entity_poly.type
_entity_poly.pdbx_seq_one_letter_code
_entity_poly.pdbx_strand_id
1 'polypeptide(L)'
;MSLPHAILTALLEKPSSGLELTRRFDRSIGFFWAATHQQIYRELGKLEQAELIRAIPGPPAQGRRKEYEVLPKGREELAAWVSRSDPPRQLRDPLALRLRAAAVVGLGDVGAEVRRHLEVHAAQLDDYRAMETRQFPPDRHESAEARLQHLVLEAGIEMERFWTDWLRRVDAAVTELAGPSGSDPQSGPDAKSSLDPKSSLDAQSSPDPGRGSDAEAGR
;
A
#
# COMPACT_ATOMS: atom_id res chain seq x y z
N MET A 1 12.27 1.96 -7.25
CA MET A 1 11.27 2.65 -8.10
C MET A 1 11.15 1.88 -9.41
N SER A 2 9.95 1.51 -9.85
CA SER A 2 9.78 0.54 -10.95
C SER A 2 8.82 0.96 -12.06
N LEU A 3 8.11 2.09 -11.95
CA LEU A 3 7.31 2.62 -13.08
C LEU A 3 8.18 2.94 -14.32
N PRO A 4 9.36 3.58 -14.20
CA PRO A 4 10.23 3.80 -15.37
C PRO A 4 10.62 2.48 -16.06
N HIS A 5 10.95 1.45 -15.27
CA HIS A 5 11.30 0.12 -15.78
C HIS A 5 10.11 -0.61 -16.41
N ALA A 6 8.90 -0.45 -15.85
CA ALA A 6 7.68 -0.97 -16.45
C ALA A 6 7.40 -0.31 -17.82
N ILE A 7 7.60 1.01 -17.93
CA ILE A 7 7.45 1.73 -19.21
C ILE A 7 8.52 1.28 -20.22
N LEU A 8 9.77 1.15 -19.82
CA LEU A 8 10.85 0.66 -20.69
C LEU A 8 10.56 -0.76 -21.19
N THR A 9 10.14 -1.66 -20.30
CA THR A 9 9.76 -3.04 -20.65
C THR A 9 8.64 -3.03 -21.68
N ALA A 10 7.56 -2.28 -21.41
CA ALA A 10 6.42 -2.17 -22.31
C ALA A 10 6.78 -1.66 -23.71
N LEU A 11 7.64 -0.64 -23.79
CA LEU A 11 8.10 -0.07 -25.06
C LEU A 11 9.06 -1.00 -25.81
N LEU A 12 9.83 -1.83 -25.10
CA LEU A 12 10.69 -2.85 -25.71
C LEU A 12 9.91 -4.03 -26.28
N GLU A 13 8.84 -4.47 -25.60
CA GLU A 13 7.91 -5.47 -26.12
C GLU A 13 7.24 -4.98 -27.40
N LYS A 14 6.82 -3.70 -27.40
CA LYS A 14 6.19 -3.07 -28.55
C LYS A 14 6.31 -1.55 -28.46
N PRO A 15 6.97 -0.89 -29.44
CA PRO A 15 6.91 0.57 -29.58
C PRO A 15 5.46 1.05 -29.62
N SER A 16 5.15 2.16 -28.95
CA SER A 16 3.78 2.62 -28.79
C SER A 16 3.73 4.12 -28.54
N SER A 17 2.62 4.75 -28.94
CA SER A 17 2.31 6.10 -28.49
C SER A 17 1.99 6.13 -27.00
N GLY A 18 2.07 7.30 -26.36
CA GLY A 18 1.73 7.45 -24.94
C GLY A 18 0.31 6.98 -24.62
N LEU A 19 -0.66 7.21 -25.51
CA LEU A 19 -2.04 6.76 -25.34
C LEU A 19 -2.20 5.24 -25.49
N GLU A 20 -1.47 4.63 -26.42
CA GLU A 20 -1.48 3.17 -26.55
C GLU A 20 -0.81 2.51 -25.36
N LEU A 21 0.24 3.14 -24.83
CA LEU A 21 0.92 2.71 -23.62
C LEU A 21 -0.03 2.74 -22.43
N THR A 22 -0.77 3.83 -22.20
CA THR A 22 -1.77 3.87 -21.11
C THR A 22 -2.82 2.77 -21.28
N ARG A 23 -3.34 2.57 -22.49
CA ARG A 23 -4.28 1.47 -22.78
C ARG A 23 -3.70 0.06 -22.58
N ARG A 24 -2.38 -0.10 -22.70
CA ARG A 24 -1.68 -1.37 -22.43
C ARG A 24 -1.45 -1.54 -20.93
N PHE A 25 -1.14 -0.47 -20.21
CA PHE A 25 -1.14 -0.50 -18.75
C PHE A 25 -2.53 -0.87 -18.22
N ASP A 26 -3.61 -0.30 -18.75
CA ASP A 26 -4.96 -0.67 -18.31
C ASP A 26 -5.34 -2.14 -18.63
N ARG A 27 -4.70 -2.78 -19.62
CA ARG A 27 -5.09 -4.12 -20.14
C ARG A 27 -4.10 -5.26 -19.88
N SER A 28 -2.83 -4.99 -19.61
CA SER A 28 -1.78 -6.02 -19.52
C SER A 28 -0.69 -5.73 -18.49
N ILE A 29 -0.33 -4.47 -18.26
CA ILE A 29 0.84 -4.10 -17.43
C ILE A 29 0.45 -3.54 -16.05
N GLY A 30 -0.74 -2.95 -15.95
CA GLY A 30 -1.31 -2.39 -14.72
C GLY A 30 -1.55 -3.44 -13.63
N PHE A 31 -1.52 -4.72 -13.99
CA PHE A 31 -1.70 -5.86 -13.10
C PHE A 31 -0.59 -5.99 -12.06
N PHE A 32 0.63 -5.60 -12.42
CA PHE A 32 1.81 -5.68 -11.53
C PHE A 32 2.27 -4.30 -11.09
N TRP A 33 1.80 -3.27 -11.79
CA TRP A 33 2.20 -1.91 -11.55
C TRP A 33 1.07 -0.93 -11.84
N ALA A 34 0.28 -0.61 -10.82
CA ALA A 34 -0.73 0.44 -10.91
C ALA A 34 -0.06 1.79 -11.18
N ALA A 35 -0.43 2.42 -12.30
CA ALA A 35 0.01 3.76 -12.65
C ALA A 35 -1.14 4.52 -13.33
N THR A 36 -1.41 5.73 -12.87
CA THR A 36 -2.38 6.60 -13.53
C THR A 36 -1.83 7.06 -14.88
N HIS A 37 -2.72 7.42 -15.80
CA HIS A 37 -2.30 7.95 -17.11
C HIS A 37 -1.37 9.16 -16.94
N GLN A 38 -1.67 10.06 -15.99
CA GLN A 38 -0.83 11.21 -15.68
C GLN A 38 0.57 10.81 -15.18
N GLN A 39 0.68 9.76 -14.35
CA GLN A 39 1.97 9.24 -13.92
C GLN A 39 2.76 8.70 -15.11
N ILE A 40 2.12 7.95 -16.01
CA ILE A 40 2.76 7.42 -17.23
C ILE A 40 3.31 8.55 -18.11
N TYR A 41 2.51 9.58 -18.41
CA TYR A 41 2.97 10.71 -19.22
C TYR A 41 4.11 11.50 -18.58
N ARG A 42 4.04 11.70 -17.26
CA ARG A 42 5.13 12.37 -16.52
C ARG A 42 6.42 11.56 -16.57
N GLU A 43 6.35 10.24 -16.39
CA GLU A 43 7.52 9.38 -16.46
C GLU A 43 8.07 9.27 -17.88
N LEU A 44 7.23 9.25 -18.93
CA LEU A 44 7.68 9.33 -20.32
C LEU A 44 8.53 10.59 -20.57
N GLY A 45 8.10 11.75 -20.08
CA GLY A 45 8.88 12.98 -20.20
C GLY A 45 10.23 12.90 -19.50
N LYS A 46 10.31 12.27 -18.32
CA LYS A 46 11.58 12.07 -17.61
C LYS A 46 12.50 11.08 -18.33
N LEU A 47 11.96 10.00 -18.87
CA LEU A 47 12.73 9.01 -19.63
C LEU A 47 13.30 9.62 -20.91
N GLU A 48 12.55 10.50 -21.58
CA GLU A 48 13.01 11.23 -22.77
C GLU A 48 14.11 12.23 -22.40
N GLN A 49 13.92 13.01 -21.32
CA GLN A 49 14.95 13.92 -20.79
C GLN A 49 16.24 13.19 -20.38
N ALA A 50 16.12 11.96 -19.89
CA ALA A 50 17.25 11.11 -19.51
C ALA A 50 17.92 10.39 -20.70
N GLU A 51 17.42 10.61 -21.93
CA GLU A 51 17.88 9.95 -23.17
C GLU A 51 17.78 8.41 -23.09
N LEU A 52 16.78 7.91 -22.35
CA LEU A 52 16.48 6.47 -22.28
C LEU A 52 15.48 6.06 -23.36
N ILE A 53 14.66 7.01 -23.82
CA ILE A 53 13.72 6.86 -24.93
C ILE A 53 13.80 8.08 -25.85
N ARG A 54 13.23 7.99 -27.05
CA ARG A 54 12.95 9.16 -27.89
C ARG A 54 11.60 9.04 -28.59
N ALA A 55 10.98 10.19 -28.86
CA ALA A 55 9.82 10.25 -29.73
C ALA A 55 10.21 10.09 -31.22
N ILE A 56 9.51 9.22 -31.92
CA ILE A 56 9.58 9.03 -33.37
C ILE A 56 8.22 9.35 -34.01
N PRO A 57 8.19 9.76 -35.30
CA PRO A 57 6.93 9.87 -36.03
C PRO A 57 6.20 8.52 -36.05
N GLY A 58 4.92 8.52 -35.69
CA GLY A 58 4.10 7.32 -35.75
C GLY A 58 3.72 6.92 -37.18
N PRO A 59 3.14 5.72 -37.37
CA PRO A 59 2.73 5.20 -38.67
C PRO A 59 1.77 6.15 -39.39
N PRO A 60 1.84 6.26 -40.73
CA PRO A 60 1.02 7.20 -41.52
C PRO A 60 -0.49 7.05 -41.28
N ALA A 61 -0.95 5.83 -40.98
CA ALA A 61 -2.36 5.50 -40.75
C ALA A 61 -2.94 6.06 -39.42
N GLN A 62 -2.10 6.49 -38.47
CA GLN A 62 -2.53 7.00 -37.15
C GLN A 62 -2.41 8.53 -36.99
N GLY A 63 -2.11 9.27 -38.07
CA GLY A 63 -1.93 10.73 -38.04
C GLY A 63 -0.63 11.18 -37.34
N ARG A 64 -0.56 12.44 -36.88
CA ARG A 64 0.64 13.04 -36.23
C ARG A 64 0.93 12.51 -34.82
N ARG A 65 0.65 11.24 -34.52
CA ARG A 65 0.98 10.65 -33.21
C ARG A 65 2.47 10.40 -33.11
N LYS A 66 3.04 10.74 -31.95
CA LYS A 66 4.41 10.39 -31.59
C LYS A 66 4.39 9.00 -30.96
N GLU A 67 5.19 8.09 -31.49
CA GLU A 67 5.53 6.83 -30.82
C GLU A 67 6.83 7.01 -30.05
N TYR A 68 7.04 6.19 -29.02
CA TYR A 68 8.29 6.18 -28.28
C TYR A 68 9.05 4.90 -28.59
N GLU A 69 10.36 5.04 -28.82
CA GLU A 69 11.28 3.92 -28.90
C GLU A 69 12.33 3.99 -27.79
N VAL A 70 12.77 2.82 -27.32
CA VAL A 70 13.80 2.71 -26.29
C VAL A 70 15.19 2.77 -26.92
N LEU A 71 16.03 3.65 -26.38
CA LEU A 71 17.42 3.83 -26.79
C LEU A 71 18.34 2.78 -26.17
N PRO A 72 19.58 2.59 -26.68
CA PRO A 72 20.54 1.65 -26.08
C PRO A 72 20.73 1.85 -24.57
N LYS A 73 20.86 3.11 -24.13
CA LYS A 73 20.95 3.49 -22.71
C LYS A 73 19.74 3.02 -21.89
N GLY A 74 18.54 3.04 -22.47
CA GLY A 74 17.33 2.52 -21.82
C GLY A 74 17.33 0.99 -21.66
N ARG A 75 17.93 0.26 -22.61
CA ARG A 75 18.11 -1.20 -22.50
C ARG A 75 19.12 -1.55 -21.42
N GLU A 76 20.23 -0.81 -21.36
CA GLU A 76 21.27 -0.97 -20.34
C GLU A 76 20.72 -0.69 -18.93
N GLU A 77 19.95 0.40 -18.76
CA GLU A 77 19.29 0.71 -17.49
C GLU A 77 18.36 -0.44 -17.05
N LEU A 78 17.55 -0.96 -17.97
CA LEU A 78 16.63 -2.05 -17.65
C LEU A 78 17.39 -3.34 -17.28
N ALA A 79 18.46 -3.69 -17.99
CA ALA A 79 19.28 -4.86 -17.69
C ALA A 79 19.98 -4.74 -16.32
N ALA A 80 20.48 -3.54 -16.00
CA ALA A 80 21.06 -3.24 -14.70
C ALA A 80 20.02 -3.33 -13.58
N TRP A 81 18.79 -2.87 -13.82
CA TRP A 81 17.70 -2.97 -12.87
C TRP A 81 17.28 -4.41 -12.59
N VAL A 82 17.16 -5.25 -13.62
CA VAL A 82 16.85 -6.69 -13.46
C VAL A 82 17.88 -7.42 -12.60
N SER A 83 19.14 -6.99 -12.66
CA SER A 83 20.25 -7.60 -11.90
C SER A 83 20.41 -7.01 -10.49
N ARG A 84 19.61 -6.01 -10.12
CA ARG A 84 19.73 -5.33 -8.83
C ARG A 84 19.12 -6.17 -7.71
N SER A 85 19.84 -6.28 -6.60
CA SER A 85 19.30 -6.88 -5.38
C SER A 85 18.66 -5.78 -4.52
N ASP A 86 17.35 -5.88 -4.32
CA ASP A 86 16.59 -5.06 -3.38
C ASP A 86 16.04 -5.96 -2.25
N PRO A 87 15.97 -5.47 -1.00
CA PRO A 87 15.37 -6.23 0.09
C PRO A 87 13.88 -6.48 -0.18
N PRO A 88 13.32 -7.60 0.32
CA PRO A 88 11.89 -7.85 0.22
C PRO A 88 11.07 -6.70 0.81
N ARG A 89 9.97 -6.34 0.15
CA ARG A 89 9.09 -5.30 0.67
C ARG A 89 8.39 -5.79 1.94
N GLN A 90 8.45 -4.96 2.99
CA GLN A 90 7.67 -5.20 4.20
C GLN A 90 6.20 -4.85 3.95
N LEU A 91 5.30 -5.71 4.42
CA LEU A 91 3.88 -5.43 4.46
C LEU A 91 3.62 -4.34 5.51
N ARG A 92 3.31 -3.12 5.05
CA ARG A 92 2.98 -1.98 5.91
C ARG A 92 1.61 -1.45 5.53
N ASP A 93 0.59 -2.01 6.16
CA ASP A 93 -0.79 -1.65 5.88
C ASP A 93 -1.39 -0.79 7.01
N PRO A 94 -1.91 0.41 6.71
CA PRO A 94 -2.53 1.27 7.72
C PRO A 94 -3.74 0.66 8.42
N LEU A 95 -4.51 -0.21 7.76
CA LEU A 95 -5.67 -0.87 8.35
C LEU A 95 -5.25 -1.78 9.50
N ALA A 96 -4.14 -2.51 9.36
CA ALA A 96 -3.60 -3.34 10.44
C ALA A 96 -3.25 -2.50 11.68
N LEU A 97 -2.68 -1.31 11.49
CA LEU A 97 -2.40 -0.38 12.60
C LEU A 97 -3.68 0.21 13.19
N ARG A 98 -4.67 0.54 12.36
CA ARG A 98 -5.99 1.03 12.82
C ARG A 98 -6.71 -0.02 13.66
N LEU A 99 -6.68 -1.29 13.28
CA LEU A 99 -7.23 -2.40 14.08
C LEU A 99 -6.56 -2.50 15.45
N ARG A 100 -5.22 -2.37 15.50
CA ARG A 100 -4.49 -2.33 16.77
C ARG A 100 -4.87 -1.12 17.63
N ALA A 101 -5.06 0.04 17.01
CA ALA A 101 -5.49 1.25 17.72
C ALA A 101 -6.93 1.11 18.25
N ALA A 102 -7.83 0.52 17.48
CA ALA A 102 -9.22 0.27 17.86
C ALA A 102 -9.35 -0.60 19.11
N ALA A 103 -8.41 -1.51 19.35
CA ALA A 103 -8.36 -2.29 20.59
C ALA A 103 -8.10 -1.44 21.85
N VAL A 104 -7.54 -0.23 21.69
CA VAL A 104 -7.23 0.69 22.80
C VAL A 104 -8.30 1.78 22.94
N VAL A 105 -8.78 2.33 21.82
CA VAL A 105 -9.68 3.49 21.81
C VAL A 105 -11.14 3.14 21.54
N GLY A 106 -11.46 1.86 21.35
CA GLY A 106 -12.78 1.37 20.93
C GLY A 106 -12.89 1.18 19.42
N LEU A 107 -13.86 0.36 19.01
CA LEU A 107 -14.01 -0.08 17.61
C LEU A 107 -14.36 1.06 16.64
N GLY A 108 -15.12 2.07 17.08
CA GLY A 108 -15.57 3.16 16.22
C GLY A 108 -16.20 2.65 14.92
N ASP A 109 -15.76 3.20 13.79
CA ASP A 109 -16.21 2.81 12.44
C ASP A 109 -15.24 1.85 11.71
N VAL A 110 -14.35 1.17 12.45
CA VAL A 110 -13.34 0.30 11.83
C VAL A 110 -13.97 -0.85 11.02
N GLY A 111 -15.15 -1.33 11.43
CA GLY A 111 -15.87 -2.37 10.71
C GLY A 111 -16.32 -1.94 9.32
N ALA A 112 -16.80 -0.70 9.15
CA ALA A 112 -17.18 -0.20 7.82
C ALA A 112 -15.96 -0.09 6.89
N GLU A 113 -14.82 0.37 7.41
CA GLU A 113 -13.59 0.44 6.64
C GLU A 113 -13.07 -0.95 6.25
N VAL A 114 -13.14 -1.94 7.15
CA VAL A 114 -12.79 -3.34 6.84
C VAL A 114 -13.66 -3.88 5.70
N ARG A 115 -14.98 -3.66 5.74
CA ARG A 115 -15.88 -4.10 4.66
C ARG A 115 -15.60 -3.39 3.34
N ARG A 116 -15.34 -2.07 3.36
CA ARG A 116 -14.94 -1.33 2.17
C ARG A 116 -13.66 -1.90 1.55
N HIS A 117 -12.66 -2.23 2.37
CA HIS A 117 -11.45 -2.91 1.89
C HIS A 117 -11.76 -4.28 1.31
N LEU A 118 -12.60 -5.08 1.99
CA LEU A 118 -13.00 -6.41 1.53
C LEU A 118 -13.66 -6.35 0.15
N GLU A 119 -14.56 -5.40 -0.08
CA GLU A 119 -15.22 -5.20 -1.38
C GLU A 119 -14.20 -4.90 -2.49
N VAL A 120 -13.25 -4.00 -2.23
CA VAL A 120 -12.21 -3.63 -3.20
C VAL A 120 -11.31 -4.83 -3.54
N HIS A 121 -10.81 -5.55 -2.53
CA HIS A 121 -9.94 -6.70 -2.74
C HIS A 121 -10.68 -7.88 -3.40
N ALA A 122 -11.97 -8.09 -3.07
CA ALA A 122 -12.78 -9.13 -3.70
C ALA A 122 -13.01 -8.84 -5.19
N ALA A 123 -13.37 -7.60 -5.54
CA ALA A 123 -13.52 -7.19 -6.93
C ALA A 123 -12.20 -7.37 -7.71
N GLN A 124 -11.07 -6.98 -7.10
CA GLN A 124 -9.75 -7.13 -7.72
C GLN A 124 -9.37 -8.61 -7.94
N LEU A 125 -9.69 -9.49 -6.99
CA LEU A 125 -9.47 -10.93 -7.11
C LEU A 125 -10.27 -11.52 -8.27
N ASP A 126 -11.54 -11.14 -8.42
CA ASP A 126 -12.41 -11.61 -9.49
C ASP A 126 -11.91 -11.14 -10.86
N ASP A 127 -11.45 -9.89 -10.95
CA ASP A 127 -10.81 -9.35 -12.16
C ASP A 127 -9.56 -10.16 -12.55
N TYR A 128 -8.67 -10.46 -11.60
CA TYR A 128 -7.46 -11.25 -11.88
C TYR A 128 -7.77 -12.68 -12.32
N ARG A 129 -8.77 -13.34 -11.73
CA ARG A 129 -9.22 -14.68 -12.16
C ARG A 129 -9.84 -14.69 -13.55
N ALA A 130 -10.67 -13.69 -13.85
CA ALA A 130 -11.25 -13.53 -15.18
C ALA A 130 -10.16 -13.29 -16.23
N MET A 131 -9.12 -12.54 -15.87
CA MET A 131 -7.96 -12.31 -16.74
C MET A 131 -7.12 -13.57 -16.94
N GLU A 132 -6.82 -14.32 -15.89
CA GLU A 132 -6.08 -15.58 -15.98
C GLU A 132 -6.73 -16.50 -17.02
N THR A 133 -8.05 -16.68 -16.91
CA THR A 133 -8.85 -17.47 -17.85
C THR A 133 -8.76 -16.97 -19.30
N ARG A 134 -8.71 -15.65 -19.51
CA ARG A 134 -8.70 -15.04 -20.87
C ARG A 134 -7.32 -15.02 -21.50
N GLN A 135 -6.27 -14.82 -20.70
CA GLN A 135 -4.92 -14.50 -21.18
C GLN A 135 -3.95 -15.68 -21.09
N PHE A 136 -4.23 -16.66 -20.24
CA PHE A 136 -3.36 -17.81 -20.01
C PHE A 136 -4.16 -19.13 -20.07
N PRO A 137 -4.81 -19.44 -21.21
CA PRO A 137 -5.37 -20.78 -21.42
C PRO A 137 -4.23 -21.83 -21.45
N PRO A 138 -4.53 -23.11 -21.15
CA PRO A 138 -3.53 -24.15 -20.92
C PRO A 138 -2.52 -24.38 -22.06
N ASP A 139 -2.90 -24.02 -23.28
CA ASP A 139 -2.11 -24.10 -24.51
C ASP A 139 -1.15 -22.92 -24.73
N ARG A 140 -1.22 -21.85 -23.91
CA ARG A 140 -0.44 -20.61 -24.11
C ARG A 140 0.90 -20.57 -23.37
N HIS A 141 1.24 -21.57 -22.57
CA HIS A 141 2.44 -21.56 -21.71
C HIS A 141 3.75 -21.98 -22.42
N GLU A 142 3.77 -22.02 -23.76
CA GLU A 142 4.91 -22.55 -24.52
C GLU A 142 6.16 -21.65 -24.49
N SER A 143 6.02 -20.35 -24.22
CA SER A 143 7.16 -19.42 -24.17
C SER A 143 7.58 -19.06 -22.73
N ALA A 144 8.87 -18.82 -22.53
CA ALA A 144 9.42 -18.37 -21.25
C ALA A 144 8.81 -17.02 -20.81
N GLU A 145 8.56 -16.12 -21.76
CA GLU A 145 7.90 -14.83 -21.51
C GLU A 145 6.48 -15.02 -20.98
N ALA A 146 5.65 -15.83 -21.65
CA ALA A 146 4.27 -16.09 -21.23
C ALA A 146 4.24 -16.75 -19.85
N ARG A 147 5.18 -17.67 -19.57
CA ARG A 147 5.30 -18.32 -18.26
C ARG A 147 5.67 -17.33 -17.16
N LEU A 148 6.61 -16.41 -17.41
CA LEU A 148 6.98 -15.37 -16.44
C LEU A 148 5.80 -14.42 -16.19
N GLN A 149 5.11 -13.97 -17.24
CA GLN A 149 3.93 -13.10 -17.11
C GLN A 149 2.82 -13.77 -16.29
N HIS A 150 2.56 -15.07 -16.50
CA HIS A 150 1.58 -15.82 -15.71
C HIS A 150 1.97 -15.91 -14.24
N LEU A 151 3.24 -16.23 -13.92
CA LEU A 151 3.73 -16.29 -12.54
C LEU A 151 3.53 -14.96 -11.78
N VAL A 152 3.67 -13.82 -12.46
CA VAL A 152 3.41 -12.53 -11.81
C VAL A 152 1.90 -12.34 -11.57
N LEU A 153 1.02 -12.81 -12.46
CA LEU A 153 -0.43 -12.79 -12.26
C LEU A 153 -0.85 -13.69 -11.09
N GLU A 154 -0.30 -14.90 -11.02
CA GLU A 154 -0.52 -15.81 -9.90
C GLU A 154 -0.15 -15.16 -8.57
N ALA A 155 0.99 -14.44 -8.50
CA ALA A 155 1.38 -13.71 -7.29
C ALA A 155 0.36 -12.62 -6.91
N GLY A 156 -0.23 -11.93 -7.89
CA GLY A 156 -1.32 -10.97 -7.66
C GLY A 156 -2.57 -11.65 -7.11
N ILE A 157 -2.98 -12.78 -7.71
CA ILE A 157 -4.14 -13.54 -7.26
C ILE A 157 -3.93 -14.07 -5.82
N GLU A 158 -2.75 -14.60 -5.51
CA GLU A 158 -2.44 -15.07 -4.15
C GLU A 158 -2.44 -13.94 -3.11
N MET A 159 -1.96 -12.76 -3.49
CA MET A 159 -2.02 -11.58 -2.62
C MET A 159 -3.47 -11.16 -2.33
N GLU A 160 -4.33 -11.10 -3.35
CA GLU A 160 -5.74 -10.73 -3.17
C GLU A 160 -6.53 -11.82 -2.43
N ARG A 161 -6.19 -13.10 -2.60
CA ARG A 161 -6.70 -14.19 -1.74
C ARG A 161 -6.34 -13.96 -0.29
N PHE A 162 -5.07 -13.70 0.01
CA PHE A 162 -4.62 -13.41 1.37
C PHE A 162 -5.42 -12.25 1.99
N TRP A 163 -5.58 -11.14 1.27
CA TRP A 163 -6.31 -9.98 1.77
C TRP A 163 -7.79 -10.28 2.02
N THR A 164 -8.47 -10.88 1.05
CA THR A 164 -9.90 -11.21 1.20
C THR A 164 -10.14 -12.19 2.36
N ASP A 165 -9.32 -13.22 2.51
CA ASP A 165 -9.44 -14.19 3.60
C ASP A 165 -9.14 -13.57 4.96
N TRP A 166 -8.12 -12.72 5.05
CA TRP A 166 -7.81 -11.99 6.28
C TRP A 166 -8.93 -11.01 6.66
N LEU A 167 -9.41 -10.20 5.70
CA LEU A 167 -10.45 -9.20 5.95
C LEU A 167 -11.77 -9.82 6.35
N ARG A 168 -12.16 -10.97 5.78
CA ARG A 168 -13.36 -11.72 6.24
C ARG A 168 -13.24 -12.15 7.70
N ARG A 169 -12.07 -12.63 8.12
CA ARG A 169 -11.83 -13.00 9.53
C ARG A 169 -11.86 -11.77 10.45
N VAL A 170 -11.31 -10.65 10.00
CA VAL A 170 -11.35 -9.39 10.75
C VAL A 170 -12.78 -8.87 10.88
N ASP A 171 -13.57 -8.85 9.80
CA ASP A 171 -14.96 -8.38 9.82
C ASP A 171 -15.83 -9.23 10.76
N ALA A 172 -15.65 -10.56 10.73
CA ALA A 172 -16.32 -11.46 11.68
C ALA A 172 -15.96 -11.12 13.13
N ALA A 173 -14.67 -10.98 13.45
CA ALA A 173 -14.21 -10.64 14.80
C ALA A 173 -14.69 -9.25 15.27
N VAL A 174 -14.66 -8.25 14.39
CA VAL A 174 -15.16 -6.89 14.72
C VAL A 174 -16.66 -6.91 14.96
N THR A 175 -17.42 -7.70 14.20
CA THR A 175 -18.87 -7.86 14.37
C THR A 175 -19.20 -8.56 15.69
N GLU A 176 -18.45 -9.61 16.05
CA GLU A 176 -18.59 -10.30 17.34
C GLU A 176 -18.32 -9.34 18.52
N LEU A 177 -17.24 -8.55 18.44
CA LEU A 177 -16.89 -7.57 19.47
C LEU A 177 -17.87 -6.39 19.56
N ALA A 178 -18.55 -6.05 18.46
CA ALA A 178 -19.59 -5.03 18.43
C ALA A 178 -20.97 -5.54 18.86
N GLY A 179 -21.14 -6.86 19.03
CA GLY A 179 -22.37 -7.49 19.51
C GLY A 179 -22.78 -7.02 20.93
N PRO A 180 -23.96 -7.43 21.41
CA PRO A 180 -24.63 -6.83 22.59
C PRO A 180 -23.88 -6.94 23.93
N SER A 181 -22.68 -7.52 23.96
CA SER A 181 -21.80 -7.57 25.14
C SER A 181 -20.78 -6.42 25.19
N GLY A 182 -20.72 -5.54 24.20
CA GLY A 182 -19.88 -4.33 24.18
C GLY A 182 -20.50 -3.08 24.81
N SER A 183 -21.76 -3.16 25.27
CA SER A 183 -22.42 -2.10 26.03
C SER A 183 -22.39 -2.42 27.52
N ASP A 184 -21.22 -2.30 28.14
CA ASP A 184 -21.13 -2.21 29.60
C ASP A 184 -20.64 -0.80 29.97
N PRO A 185 -21.55 0.18 30.16
CA PRO A 185 -21.19 1.52 30.56
C PRO A 185 -21.11 1.60 32.10
N GLN A 186 -20.27 0.79 32.75
CA GLN A 186 -19.93 1.04 34.16
C GLN A 186 -18.68 0.28 34.63
N SER A 187 -17.51 0.87 34.42
CA SER A 187 -16.33 0.69 35.28
C SER A 187 -15.42 1.90 35.14
N GLY A 188 -15.92 3.05 35.60
CA GLY A 188 -15.08 4.16 36.04
C GLY A 188 -14.69 3.95 37.50
N PRO A 189 -13.49 4.38 37.93
CA PRO A 189 -12.93 4.01 39.22
C PRO A 189 -13.68 4.69 40.37
N ASP A 190 -14.25 3.88 41.27
CA ASP A 190 -14.64 4.34 42.61
C ASP A 190 -13.36 4.65 43.42
N ALA A 191 -12.92 5.90 43.31
CA ALA A 191 -12.02 6.53 44.26
C ALA A 191 -12.48 7.98 44.51
N LYS A 192 -13.70 8.13 45.04
CA LYS A 192 -14.06 9.37 45.73
C LYS A 192 -13.52 9.31 47.15
N SER A 193 -12.30 9.82 47.27
CA SER A 193 -11.74 10.47 48.46
C SER A 193 -12.83 11.23 49.22
N SER A 194 -13.19 10.74 50.39
CA SER A 194 -13.93 11.51 51.39
C SER A 194 -12.93 12.43 52.09
N LEU A 195 -13.03 13.72 51.80
CA LEU A 195 -12.42 14.79 52.57
C LEU A 195 -13.43 15.94 52.57
N ASP A 196 -14.08 16.14 53.71
CA ASP A 196 -14.59 17.46 54.08
C ASP A 196 -14.26 17.75 55.55
N PRO A 197 -14.01 19.04 55.88
CA PRO A 197 -13.23 19.44 57.05
C PRO A 197 -14.12 20.04 58.16
N LYS A 198 -13.76 19.84 59.43
CA LYS A 198 -14.10 20.79 60.51
C LYS A 198 -12.98 20.90 61.55
N SER A 199 -12.28 22.02 61.48
CA SER A 199 -11.82 22.88 62.57
C SER A 199 -11.99 22.38 64.01
N SER A 200 -10.90 22.28 64.78
CA SER A 200 -10.60 23.15 65.93
C SER A 200 -9.27 22.78 66.61
N LEU A 201 -8.57 23.85 66.99
CA LEU A 201 -7.42 24.06 67.89
C LEU A 201 -6.90 22.85 68.71
N ASP A 202 -5.57 22.65 68.75
CA ASP A 202 -4.72 23.27 69.78
C ASP A 202 -3.20 23.00 69.62
N ALA A 203 -2.45 24.06 69.90
CA ALA A 203 -1.15 24.14 70.58
C ALA A 203 0.11 23.35 70.14
N GLN A 204 1.11 24.16 69.72
CA GLN A 204 2.50 24.20 70.22
C GLN A 204 3.53 23.14 69.75
N SER A 205 4.42 23.54 68.83
CA SER A 205 5.85 23.86 69.13
C SER A 205 6.74 23.79 67.87
N SER A 206 7.33 24.94 67.52
CA SER A 206 8.59 25.06 66.74
C SER A 206 9.80 24.75 67.66
N PRO A 207 11.10 24.76 67.23
CA PRO A 207 11.71 25.12 65.93
C PRO A 207 12.75 24.08 65.38
N ASP A 208 12.98 23.96 64.05
CA ASP A 208 14.10 24.53 63.21
C ASP A 208 15.42 23.68 63.23
N PRO A 209 16.46 23.94 62.38
CA PRO A 209 16.62 23.54 60.97
C PRO A 209 17.88 22.66 60.70
N GLY A 210 18.02 22.16 59.46
CA GLY A 210 19.30 21.61 59.00
C GLY A 210 19.43 21.42 57.49
N ARG A 211 20.13 22.37 56.84
CA ARG A 211 21.06 22.29 55.67
C ARG A 211 20.98 21.04 54.76
N GLY A 212 21.03 21.10 53.43
CA GLY A 212 21.64 22.07 52.51
C GLY A 212 22.46 21.31 51.43
N SER A 213 22.67 21.97 50.28
CA SER A 213 23.57 21.62 49.15
C SER A 213 23.08 20.50 48.20
N ASP A 214 22.78 20.77 46.93
CA ASP A 214 23.66 21.10 45.78
C ASP A 214 23.76 19.84 44.89
N ALA A 215 23.25 19.81 43.65
CA ALA A 215 23.75 20.41 42.40
C ALA A 215 24.52 19.38 41.53
N GLU A 216 24.61 19.70 40.23
CA GLU A 216 25.24 18.98 39.10
C GLU A 216 24.39 17.86 38.46
N ALA A 217 23.83 17.98 37.25
CA ALA A 217 24.25 18.58 35.97
C ALA A 217 25.50 17.93 35.37
N GLY A 218 25.36 17.17 34.28
CA GLY A 218 26.51 16.61 33.59
C GLY A 218 26.25 15.66 32.41
N ARG A 219 25.84 16.27 31.28
CA ARG A 219 26.07 15.84 29.88
C ARG A 219 25.27 14.68 29.28
#